data_AF-A0A2W4KDF9-F1
#
_entry.id   AF-A0A2W4KDF9-F1
#
_cell.length_a   1.000
_cell.length_b   1.000
_cell.length_c   1.000
_cell.angle_alpha   90.00
_cell.angle_beta   90.00
_cell.angle_gamma   90.00
#
_symmetry.space_group_name_H-M   'P 1'
#
loop_
_entity.id
_entity.type
_entity.pdbx_description
1 polymer ?
#
loop_
_entity_poly.entity_id
_entity_poly.type
_entity_poly.pdbx_seq_one_letter_code
_entity_poly.pdbx_strand_id
1 'polypeptide(L)'
;FTMISSDGGARPLMPEAQAARLHPRVYGTYPRVLARYVRERGVLSLEEAVHKMTGGPATFFGLRDRGFIREGMYADLVVFDPQRIVDTADWVRPQVYPRGIVAVVVNGRVAVRDGRRVPDVLAGRALRGGKDALIGNPRPGSAPPAGQSPAVDLRQGGAAGG
;
A
#
# COMPACT_ATOMS: atom_id res chain seq x y z
N PHE A 1 -8.75 -11.55 -12.75
CA PHE A 1 -8.54 -10.66 -11.59
C PHE A 1 -7.87 -9.38 -12.09
N THR A 2 -8.37 -8.20 -11.72
CA THR A 2 -7.86 -6.90 -12.19
C THR A 2 -7.27 -6.13 -11.02
N MET A 3 -6.08 -5.54 -11.21
CA MET A 3 -5.38 -4.72 -10.22
C MET A 3 -5.37 -3.25 -10.65
N ILE A 4 -5.21 -2.34 -9.70
CA ILE A 4 -5.11 -0.91 -9.96
C ILE A 4 -3.65 -0.50 -10.10
N SER A 5 -3.32 0.18 -11.20
CA SER A 5 -2.00 0.77 -11.45
C SER A 5 -2.17 2.17 -12.02
N SER A 6 -1.30 3.09 -11.62
CA SER A 6 -1.32 4.46 -12.16
C SER A 6 -0.82 4.52 -13.60
N ASP A 7 0.06 3.59 -14.02
CA ASP A 7 0.83 3.70 -15.27
C ASP A 7 1.50 5.08 -15.42
N GLY A 8 1.84 5.69 -14.27
CA GLY A 8 2.45 7.01 -14.20
C GLY A 8 3.96 6.91 -14.31
N GLY A 9 4.58 7.73 -15.16
CA GLY A 9 6.03 7.88 -15.17
C GLY A 9 6.51 8.71 -13.98
N ALA A 10 7.45 8.20 -13.18
CA ALA A 10 8.13 8.98 -12.16
C ALA A 10 9.02 10.03 -12.84
N ARG A 11 8.72 11.31 -12.64
CA ARG A 11 9.48 12.44 -13.17
C ARG A 11 9.74 13.45 -12.05
N PRO A 12 10.83 14.24 -12.13
CA PRO A 12 11.01 15.40 -11.26
C PRO A 12 9.80 16.35 -11.35
N LEU A 13 9.58 17.14 -10.30
CA LEU A 13 8.57 18.20 -10.35
C LEU A 13 8.88 19.11 -11.54
N MET A 14 7.92 19.23 -12.45
CA MET A 14 8.07 20.04 -13.64
C MET A 14 7.65 21.48 -13.35
N PRO A 15 8.29 22.47 -14.00
CA PRO A 15 7.74 23.81 -14.09
C PRO A 15 6.32 23.75 -14.67
N GLU A 16 5.44 24.65 -14.22
CA GLU A 16 4.02 24.65 -14.60
C GLU A 16 3.80 24.63 -16.12
N ALA A 17 4.60 25.40 -16.87
CA ALA A 17 4.58 25.44 -18.34
C ALA A 17 4.84 24.08 -19.02
N GLN A 18 5.50 23.15 -18.34
CA GLN A 18 5.79 21.80 -18.85
C GLN A 18 4.90 20.73 -18.21
N ALA A 19 4.27 21.04 -17.06
CA ALA A 19 3.46 20.10 -16.29
C ALA A 19 2.28 19.57 -17.10
N ALA A 20 1.70 20.34 -18.02
CA ALA A 20 0.59 19.92 -18.91
C ALA A 20 0.91 18.65 -19.74
N ARG A 21 2.19 18.26 -19.86
CA ARG A 21 2.61 17.01 -20.51
C ARG A 21 2.50 15.76 -19.61
N LEU A 22 2.16 15.93 -18.33
CA LEU A 22 1.90 14.83 -17.41
C LEU A 22 0.44 14.43 -17.47
N HIS A 23 0.18 13.13 -17.51
CA HIS A 23 -1.18 12.62 -17.41
C HIS A 23 -1.65 12.65 -15.94
N PRO A 24 -2.86 13.14 -15.60
CA PRO A 24 -3.32 13.31 -14.21
C PRO A 24 -3.32 12.02 -13.37
N ARG A 25 -3.38 10.87 -14.05
CA ARG A 25 -3.20 9.52 -13.46
C ARG A 25 -1.95 9.38 -12.58
N VAL A 26 -0.88 10.15 -12.85
CA VAL A 26 0.36 10.11 -12.05
C VAL A 26 0.07 10.44 -10.58
N TYR A 27 -0.83 11.40 -10.32
CA TYR A 27 -1.15 11.86 -8.96
C TYR A 27 -2.53 11.41 -8.46
N GLY A 28 -3.43 11.04 -9.38
CA GLY A 28 -4.86 10.85 -9.06
C GLY A 28 -5.36 9.42 -8.98
N THR A 29 -4.64 8.41 -9.49
CA THR A 29 -5.27 7.08 -9.74
C THR A 29 -5.92 6.44 -8.51
N TYR A 30 -5.20 6.28 -7.40
CA TYR A 30 -5.73 5.60 -6.22
C TYR A 30 -6.86 6.39 -5.53
N PRO A 31 -6.70 7.72 -5.26
CA PRO A 31 -7.79 8.54 -4.77
C PRO A 31 -9.02 8.54 -5.68
N ARG A 32 -8.84 8.52 -7.01
CA ARG A 32 -9.94 8.48 -7.98
C ARG A 32 -10.74 7.18 -7.87
N VAL A 33 -10.08 6.04 -7.67
CA VAL A 33 -10.76 4.76 -7.43
C VAL A 33 -11.62 4.85 -6.17
N LEU A 34 -11.06 5.33 -5.07
CA LEU A 34 -11.77 5.45 -3.78
C LEU A 34 -12.91 6.48 -3.83
N ALA A 35 -12.70 7.64 -4.45
CA ALA A 35 -13.70 8.69 -4.55
C ALA A 35 -14.79 8.33 -5.56
N ARG A 36 -14.40 8.11 -6.82
CA ARG A 36 -15.34 8.01 -7.93
C ARG A 36 -15.95 6.62 -8.06
N TYR A 37 -15.16 5.57 -7.92
CA TYR A 37 -15.64 4.21 -8.21
C TYR A 37 -16.24 3.53 -6.98
N VAL A 38 -15.69 3.80 -5.78
CA VAL A 38 -16.28 3.33 -4.52
C VAL A 38 -17.37 4.28 -4.04
N ARG A 39 -17.04 5.51 -3.62
CA ARG A 39 -18.00 6.41 -2.96
C ARG A 39 -19.09 6.96 -3.88
N GLU A 40 -18.73 7.50 -5.05
CA GLU A 40 -19.71 8.18 -5.92
C GLU A 40 -20.54 7.22 -6.78
N ARG A 41 -19.92 6.17 -7.33
CA ARG A 41 -20.59 5.23 -8.24
C ARG A 41 -21.05 3.92 -7.58
N GLY A 42 -20.47 3.54 -6.45
CA GLY A 42 -20.80 2.28 -5.77
C GLY A 42 -20.54 1.02 -6.60
N VAL A 43 -19.66 1.08 -7.61
CA VAL A 43 -19.37 -0.08 -8.50
C VAL A 43 -18.32 -1.02 -7.93
N LEU A 44 -17.67 -0.62 -6.83
CA LEU A 44 -16.74 -1.43 -6.05
C LEU A 44 -17.04 -1.19 -4.56
N SER A 45 -16.95 -2.23 -3.74
CA SER A 45 -16.88 -2.02 -2.29
C SER A 45 -15.52 -1.41 -1.91
N LEU A 46 -15.44 -0.80 -0.72
CA LEU A 46 -14.20 -0.24 -0.22
C LEU A 46 -13.13 -1.32 -0.05
N GLU A 47 -13.52 -2.47 0.51
CA GLU A 47 -12.65 -3.62 0.77
C GLU A 47 -12.13 -4.22 -0.55
N GLU A 48 -12.99 -4.36 -1.55
CA GLU A 48 -12.59 -4.86 -2.86
C GLU A 48 -11.59 -3.89 -3.51
N ALA A 49 -11.87 -2.59 -3.49
CA ALA A 49 -10.96 -1.58 -4.03
C ALA A 49 -9.60 -1.63 -3.31
N VAL A 50 -9.60 -1.65 -1.97
CA VAL A 50 -8.38 -1.77 -1.16
C VAL A 50 -7.62 -3.05 -1.52
N HIS A 51 -8.29 -4.19 -1.65
CA HIS A 51 -7.65 -5.44 -2.02
C HIS A 51 -7.01 -5.38 -3.41
N LYS A 52 -7.68 -4.79 -4.42
CA LYS A 52 -7.12 -4.59 -5.77
C LYS A 52 -5.91 -3.65 -5.80
N MET A 53 -5.71 -2.85 -4.76
CA MET A 53 -4.60 -1.90 -4.59
C MET A 53 -3.48 -2.42 -3.66
N THR A 54 -3.75 -3.47 -2.86
CA THR A 54 -2.83 -3.95 -1.81
C THR A 54 -2.56 -5.46 -1.89
N GLY A 55 -3.42 -6.29 -1.30
CA GLY A 55 -3.26 -7.73 -1.19
C GLY A 55 -3.24 -8.44 -2.55
N GLY A 56 -3.99 -7.94 -3.53
CA GLY A 56 -3.99 -8.43 -4.91
C GLY A 56 -2.61 -8.34 -5.57
N PRO A 57 -2.04 -7.13 -5.71
CA PRO A 57 -0.66 -6.95 -6.17
C PRO A 57 0.37 -7.70 -5.34
N ALA A 58 0.27 -7.68 -4.01
CA ALA A 58 1.21 -8.40 -3.15
C ALA A 58 1.20 -9.92 -3.43
N THR A 59 0.02 -10.50 -3.61
CA THR A 59 -0.13 -11.92 -3.95
C THR A 59 0.44 -12.20 -5.34
N PHE A 60 0.09 -11.38 -6.33
CA PHE A 60 0.54 -11.54 -7.71
C PHE A 60 2.06 -11.48 -7.86
N PHE A 61 2.71 -10.54 -7.16
CA PHE A 61 4.16 -10.36 -7.19
C PHE A 61 4.92 -11.21 -6.15
N GLY A 62 4.23 -12.04 -5.35
CA GLY A 62 4.85 -12.91 -4.36
C GLY A 62 5.43 -12.18 -3.14
N LEU A 63 4.90 -11.00 -2.79
CA LEU A 63 5.30 -10.23 -1.61
C LEU A 63 4.58 -10.79 -0.36
N ARG A 64 5.27 -11.66 0.39
CA ARG A 64 4.67 -12.39 1.52
C ARG A 64 4.50 -11.57 2.80
N ASP A 65 5.26 -10.50 2.93
CA ASP A 65 5.40 -9.69 4.14
C ASP A 65 4.72 -8.31 4.02
N ARG A 66 3.93 -8.08 2.95
CA ARG A 66 3.29 -6.80 2.61
C ARG A 66 1.90 -7.00 2.01
N GLY A 67 1.15 -5.90 1.90
CA GLY A 67 -0.16 -5.85 1.23
C GLY A 67 -1.34 -6.28 2.11
N PHE A 68 -1.11 -6.64 3.37
CA PHE A 68 -2.14 -6.96 4.35
C PHE A 68 -1.79 -6.36 5.71
N ILE A 69 -2.80 -6.09 6.53
CA ILE A 69 -2.62 -5.62 7.91
C ILE A 69 -2.69 -6.85 8.81
N ARG A 70 -1.53 -7.36 9.21
CA ARG A 70 -1.38 -8.52 10.11
C ARG A 70 -0.11 -8.37 10.94
N GLU A 71 -0.11 -8.97 12.12
CA GLU A 71 1.11 -9.04 12.94
C GLU A 71 2.25 -9.71 12.18
N GLY A 72 3.48 -9.22 12.40
CA GLY A 72 4.69 -9.69 11.72
C GLY A 72 4.89 -9.15 10.30
N MET A 73 3.94 -8.39 9.72
CA MET A 73 4.11 -7.75 8.42
C MET A 73 4.79 -6.39 8.52
N TYR A 74 5.36 -5.92 7.40
CA TYR A 74 5.87 -4.56 7.32
C TYR A 74 4.73 -3.55 7.49
N ALA A 75 4.97 -2.53 8.30
CA ALA A 75 4.03 -1.43 8.51
C ALA A 75 4.02 -0.44 7.32
N ASP A 76 3.49 -0.92 6.19
CA ASP A 76 3.13 -0.10 5.03
C ASP A 76 1.63 0.21 5.11
N LEU A 77 1.30 1.40 5.60
CA LEU A 77 -0.07 1.77 5.95
C LEU A 77 -0.46 3.09 5.29
N VAL A 78 -1.73 3.21 4.93
CA VAL A 78 -2.32 4.48 4.50
C VAL A 78 -3.54 4.74 5.38
N VAL A 79 -3.55 5.92 6.00
CA VAL A 79 -4.73 6.44 6.72
C VAL A 79 -5.33 7.51 5.83
N PHE A 80 -6.60 7.36 5.48
CA PHE A 80 -7.33 8.32 4.68
C PHE A 80 -8.76 8.47 5.19
N ASP A 81 -9.34 9.63 4.92
CA ASP A 81 -10.74 9.92 5.22
C ASP A 81 -11.60 9.46 4.03
N PRO A 82 -12.47 8.45 4.19
CA PRO A 82 -13.29 7.93 3.09
C PRO A 82 -14.29 8.95 2.54
N GLN A 83 -14.67 9.98 3.32
CA GLN A 83 -15.56 11.05 2.89
C GLN A 83 -14.82 12.18 2.17
N ARG A 84 -13.53 12.39 2.47
CA ARG A 84 -12.74 13.49 1.89
C ARG A 84 -11.75 13.08 0.82
N ILE A 85 -11.45 11.79 0.67
CA ILE A 85 -10.52 11.28 -0.34
C ILE A 85 -10.99 11.68 -1.74
N VAL A 86 -10.11 12.31 -2.52
CA VAL A 86 -10.41 12.77 -3.89
C VAL A 86 -9.12 13.06 -4.68
N ASP A 87 -9.11 12.71 -5.97
CA ASP A 87 -8.11 13.16 -6.93
C ASP A 87 -8.36 14.62 -7.34
N THR A 88 -7.32 15.44 -7.28
CA THR A 88 -7.39 16.87 -7.67
C THR A 88 -6.56 17.19 -8.91
N ALA A 89 -5.81 16.22 -9.41
CA ALA A 89 -5.06 16.35 -10.65
C ALA A 89 -6.02 16.27 -11.84
N ASP A 90 -5.95 17.26 -12.72
CA ASP A 90 -6.72 17.34 -13.95
C ASP A 90 -5.79 17.56 -15.16
N TRP A 91 -6.36 17.72 -16.35
CA TRP A 91 -5.56 17.91 -17.58
C TRP A 91 -4.84 19.26 -17.65
N VAL A 92 -5.31 20.26 -16.91
CA VAL A 92 -4.72 21.59 -16.83
C VAL A 92 -3.63 21.63 -15.77
N ARG A 93 -3.89 21.01 -14.61
CA ARG A 93 -3.00 20.92 -13.45
C ARG A 93 -2.80 19.45 -13.06
N PRO A 94 -2.00 18.70 -13.81
CA PRO A 94 -1.82 17.27 -13.58
C PRO A 94 -0.87 16.94 -12.41
N GLN A 95 -0.13 17.93 -11.89
CA GLN A 95 0.88 17.78 -10.85
C GLN A 95 0.39 18.28 -9.47
N VAL A 96 -0.83 17.92 -9.10
CA VAL A 96 -1.45 18.34 -7.82
C VAL A 96 -1.71 17.12 -6.95
N TYR A 97 -1.24 17.17 -5.70
CA TYR A 97 -1.46 16.10 -4.73
C TYR A 97 -2.94 15.96 -4.35
N PRO A 98 -3.44 14.72 -4.19
CA PRO A 98 -4.81 14.46 -3.80
C PRO A 98 -5.09 14.94 -2.36
N ARG A 99 -6.38 15.07 -2.03
CA ARG A 99 -6.84 15.41 -0.67
C ARG A 99 -7.40 14.18 0.04
N GLY A 100 -7.47 14.26 1.37
CA GLY A 100 -8.06 13.22 2.22
C GLY A 100 -7.10 12.12 2.66
N ILE A 101 -5.83 12.14 2.23
CA ILE A 101 -4.78 11.28 2.80
C ILE A 101 -4.24 11.93 4.07
N VAL A 102 -4.48 11.29 5.22
CA VAL A 102 -4.05 11.75 6.54
C VAL A 102 -2.60 11.36 6.80
N ALA A 103 -2.25 10.10 6.53
CA ALA A 103 -0.88 9.63 6.70
C ALA A 103 -0.53 8.51 5.73
N VAL A 104 0.74 8.46 5.34
CA VAL A 104 1.34 7.31 4.66
C VAL A 104 2.54 6.86 5.48
N VAL A 105 2.54 5.60 5.89
CA VAL A 105 3.61 4.94 6.64
C VAL A 105 4.27 3.94 5.71
N VAL A 106 5.60 3.96 5.65
CA VAL A 106 6.40 3.01 4.87
C VAL A 106 7.41 2.38 5.82
N ASN A 107 7.41 1.05 5.92
CA ASN A 107 8.29 0.32 6.84
C ASN A 107 8.27 0.89 8.29
N GLY A 108 7.10 1.29 8.78
CA GLY A 108 6.91 1.83 10.14
C GLY A 108 7.28 3.30 10.33
N ARG A 109 7.70 4.01 9.27
CA ARG A 109 8.04 5.45 9.33
C ARG A 109 7.03 6.27 8.55
N VAL A 110 6.54 7.36 9.15
CA VAL A 110 5.60 8.29 8.51
C VAL A 110 6.32 9.07 7.41
N ALA A 111 5.95 8.80 6.15
CA ALA A 111 6.52 9.43 4.95
C ALA A 111 5.66 10.59 4.44
N VAL A 112 4.35 10.57 4.70
CA VAL A 112 3.41 11.65 4.38
C VAL A 112 2.54 11.88 5.61
N ARG A 113 2.29 13.14 5.95
CA ARG A 113 1.35 13.56 7.00
C ARG A 113 0.57 14.79 6.53
N ASP A 114 -0.74 14.78 6.72
CA ASP A 114 -1.66 15.87 6.34
C ASP A 114 -1.49 16.30 4.87
N GLY A 115 -1.40 15.33 3.96
CA GLY A 115 -1.21 15.56 2.53
C GLY A 115 0.18 16.10 2.13
N ARG A 116 1.14 16.19 3.06
CA ARG A 116 2.49 16.71 2.82
C ARG A 116 3.55 15.65 3.06
N ARG A 117 4.55 15.58 2.18
CA ARG A 117 5.73 14.73 2.38
C ARG A 117 6.49 15.18 3.63
N VAL A 118 6.89 14.24 4.47
CA VAL A 118 7.80 14.50 5.59
C VAL A 118 9.24 14.60 5.02
N PRO A 119 9.96 15.71 5.25
CA PRO A 119 11.34 15.86 4.79
C PRO A 119 12.25 14.74 5.28
N ASP A 120 13.22 14.36 4.46
CA ASP A 120 14.29 13.41 4.81
C ASP A 120 13.85 11.99 5.24
N VAL A 121 12.56 11.66 5.11
CA VAL A 121 12.06 10.29 5.31
C VAL A 121 12.13 9.52 4.00
N LEU A 122 13.16 8.69 3.86
CA LEU A 122 13.35 7.73 2.78
C LEU A 122 13.32 6.31 3.34
N ALA A 123 12.14 5.85 3.75
CA ALA A 123 11.97 4.56 4.41
C ALA A 123 11.83 3.37 3.45
N GLY A 124 11.91 3.60 2.14
CA GLY A 124 11.77 2.56 1.11
C GLY A 124 12.90 1.52 1.15
N ARG A 125 12.62 0.31 0.67
CA ARG A 125 13.60 -0.77 0.52
C ARG A 125 13.43 -1.42 -0.86
N ALA A 126 14.53 -1.82 -1.48
CA ALA A 126 14.48 -2.63 -2.69
C ALA A 126 13.80 -3.98 -2.37
N LEU A 127 12.71 -4.27 -3.08
CA LEU A 127 12.04 -5.57 -3.01
C LEU A 127 12.74 -6.53 -3.96
N ARG A 128 13.08 -7.72 -3.47
CA ARG A 128 13.71 -8.77 -4.28
C ARG A 128 12.66 -9.82 -4.61
N GLY A 129 12.35 -9.97 -5.90
CA GLY A 129 11.57 -11.11 -6.41
C GLY A 129 12.47 -12.30 -6.70
N GLY A 130 11.90 -13.51 -6.76
CA GLY A 130 12.62 -14.76 -7.07
C GLY A 130 12.27 -15.89 -6.11
N LYS A 131 12.90 -17.07 -6.29
CA LYS A 131 12.64 -18.30 -5.49
C LYS A 131 12.82 -18.10 -3.98
N ASP A 132 13.60 -17.12 -3.55
CA ASP A 132 13.77 -16.78 -2.13
C ASP A 132 12.56 -16.05 -1.52
N ALA A 133 11.69 -15.47 -2.34
CA ALA A 133 10.36 -15.04 -1.90
C ALA A 133 9.41 -16.25 -1.78
N LEU A 134 9.70 -17.38 -2.45
CA LEU A 134 8.93 -18.63 -2.37
C LEU A 134 9.32 -19.53 -1.18
N ILE A 135 10.50 -19.32 -0.61
CA ILE A 135 10.93 -20.00 0.62
C ILE A 135 10.79 -18.96 1.73
N GLY A 136 9.86 -19.18 2.66
CA GLY A 136 9.56 -18.23 3.73
C GLY A 136 10.67 -18.18 4.78
N ASN A 137 11.90 -17.88 4.37
CA ASN A 137 13.00 -17.73 5.30
C ASN A 137 12.93 -16.32 5.90
N PRO A 138 12.52 -16.17 7.18
CA PRO A 138 12.79 -14.94 7.90
C PRO A 138 14.30 -14.72 7.88
N ARG A 139 14.74 -13.52 7.51
CA ARG A 139 16.17 -13.21 7.55
C ARG A 139 16.63 -13.10 9.00
N PRO A 140 17.84 -13.54 9.34
CA PRO A 140 18.44 -13.26 10.64
C PRO A 140 18.51 -11.73 10.83
N GLY A 141 17.90 -11.24 11.91
CA GLY A 141 17.83 -9.82 12.27
C GLY A 141 16.44 -9.16 12.19
N SER A 142 15.39 -9.87 11.76
CA SER A 142 14.00 -9.38 11.81
C SER A 142 13.19 -10.01 12.95
N ALA A 143 13.83 -10.33 14.08
CA ALA A 143 13.10 -10.83 15.23
C ALA A 143 12.02 -9.80 15.64
N PRO A 144 10.74 -10.21 15.79
CA PRO A 144 9.79 -9.39 16.53
C PRO A 144 10.34 -9.16 17.95
N PRO A 145 10.00 -8.03 18.62
CA PRO A 145 10.48 -7.77 19.98
C PRO A 145 10.20 -8.97 20.89
N ALA A 146 11.19 -9.33 21.71
CA ALA A 146 11.16 -10.51 22.57
C ALA A 146 9.89 -10.51 23.45
N GLY A 147 9.08 -11.56 23.33
CA GLY A 147 7.86 -11.71 24.12
C GLY A 147 6.79 -12.67 23.58
N GLN A 148 6.95 -13.24 22.39
CA GLN A 148 5.97 -14.20 21.85
C GLN A 148 6.49 -15.63 22.00
N SER A 149 5.91 -16.38 22.94
CA SER A 149 5.99 -17.84 22.99
C SER A 149 5.52 -18.43 21.66
N PRO A 150 6.13 -19.53 21.16
CA PRO A 150 5.63 -20.19 19.97
C PRO A 150 4.20 -20.66 20.22
N ALA A 151 3.32 -20.36 19.26
CA ALA A 151 1.93 -20.77 19.26
C ALA A 151 1.83 -22.28 19.56
N VAL A 152 0.99 -22.61 20.54
CA VAL A 152 0.64 -24.00 20.88
C VAL A 152 -0.05 -24.61 19.66
N ASP A 153 0.57 -25.65 19.09
CA ASP A 153 -0.04 -26.47 18.04
C ASP A 153 -1.20 -27.27 18.63
N LEU A 154 -2.42 -26.75 18.49
CA LEU A 154 -3.66 -27.41 18.94
C LEU A 154 -4.12 -28.55 18.02
N ARG A 155 -3.22 -29.15 17.21
CA ARG A 155 -3.56 -30.32 16.37
C ARG A 155 -2.82 -31.61 16.74
N GLN A 156 -2.18 -31.67 17.91
CA GLN A 156 -1.68 -32.93 18.46
C GLN A 156 -2.23 -33.15 19.87
N GLY A 157 -3.39 -33.80 19.94
CA GLY A 157 -3.99 -34.26 21.20
C GLY A 157 -4.95 -35.41 20.96
N GLY A 158 -4.46 -36.64 21.15
CA GLY A 158 -5.30 -37.77 21.58
C GLY A 158 -5.51 -38.92 20.58
N ALA A 159 -4.49 -39.75 20.37
CA ALA A 159 -4.68 -41.16 20.03
C ALA A 159 -3.83 -42.01 21.00
N ALA A 160 -4.46 -42.42 22.10
CA ALA A 160 -4.08 -43.48 23.07
C ALA A 160 -5.10 -43.36 24.23
N GLY A 161 -5.80 -44.35 24.76
CA GLY A 161 -5.91 -45.80 24.61
C GLY A 161 -6.92 -46.26 25.69
N GLY A 162 -7.48 -47.46 25.57
CA GLY A 162 -8.39 -48.06 26.56
C GLY A 162 -9.56 -48.81 25.94
#